data_AF-A0A413FKT1-F1
#
_entry.id   AF-A0A413FKT1-F1
#
_cell.length_a   1.000
_cell.length_b   1.000
_cell.length_c   1.000
_cell.angle_alpha   90.00
_cell.angle_beta   90.00
_cell.angle_gamma   90.00
#
_symmetry.space_group_name_H-M   'P 1'
#
loop_
_entity.id
_entity.type
_entity.pdbx_description
1 polymer ?
#
loop_
_entity_poly.entity_id
_entity_poly.type
_entity_poly.pdbx_seq_one_letter_code
_entity_poly.pdbx_strand_id
1 'polypeptide(L)'
;MRRFRKIIVDGVAYKWLFRYDDYDYCNAPYLLIIMKSTPKAALRINFPIAEHFLLNSGLPAVFQGKKVVINLNQPSYVSQIIHHCRETENEIPQDGYKRLDGIEILKQIGYEIPLSC
;
A
#
# COMPACT_ATOMS: atom_id res chain seq x y z
N MET A 1 -12.01 12.66 8.15
CA MET A 1 -11.12 13.61 7.43
C MET A 1 -10.16 12.87 6.52
N ARG A 2 -10.17 13.21 5.22
CA ARG A 2 -9.34 12.63 4.18
C ARG A 2 -7.91 13.22 4.20
N ARG A 3 -7.10 12.86 5.20
CA ARG A 3 -5.76 13.47 5.38
C ARG A 3 -4.64 12.49 5.07
N PHE A 4 -3.67 12.94 4.27
CA PHE A 4 -2.39 12.26 4.12
C PHE A 4 -1.71 12.13 5.48
N ARG A 5 -1.26 10.92 5.79
CA ARG A 5 -0.42 10.64 6.96
C ARG A 5 1.04 10.79 6.56
N LYS A 6 1.90 11.15 7.51
CA LYS A 6 3.35 11.31 7.29
C LYS A 6 4.07 10.07 7.81
N ILE A 7 5.12 9.65 7.12
CA ILE A 7 5.99 8.55 7.56
C ILE A 7 7.43 8.82 7.08
N ILE A 8 8.42 8.34 7.83
CA ILE A 8 9.83 8.31 7.41
C ILE A 8 10.21 6.85 7.26
N VAL A 9 10.79 6.50 6.11
CA VAL A 9 11.25 5.13 5.80
C VAL A 9 12.65 5.24 5.22
N ASP A 10 13.59 4.53 5.82
CA ASP A 10 15.02 4.53 5.42
C ASP A 10 15.58 5.94 5.20
N GLY A 11 15.31 6.83 6.17
CA GLY A 11 15.75 8.23 6.16
C GLY A 11 14.99 9.18 5.23
N VAL A 12 14.05 8.69 4.41
CA VAL A 12 13.32 9.51 3.44
C VAL A 12 11.89 9.79 3.93
N ALA A 13 11.44 11.04 3.77
CA ALA A 13 10.12 11.48 4.21
C ALA A 13 9.05 11.27 3.13
N TYR A 14 7.97 10.60 3.50
CA TYR A 14 6.82 10.32 2.65
C TYR A 14 5.52 10.83 3.26
N LYS A 15 4.53 10.98 2.39
CA LYS A 15 3.13 11.08 2.73
C LYS A 15 2.41 9.89 2.12
N TRP A 16 1.45 9.33 2.84
CA TRP A 16 0.65 8.23 2.31
C TRP A 16 -0.83 8.39 2.62
N LEU A 17 -1.65 7.77 1.77
CA LEU A 17 -3.10 7.80 1.87
C LEU A 17 -3.69 6.50 1.35
N PHE A 18 -4.58 5.93 2.15
CA PHE A 18 -5.31 4.72 1.79
C PHE A 18 -6.74 5.06 1.33
N ARG A 19 -7.19 4.53 0.18
CA ARG A 19 -8.42 4.92 -0.54
C ARG A 19 -9.04 3.76 -1.34
N TYR A 20 -10.23 4.04 -1.86
CA TYR A 20 -10.95 3.26 -2.86
C TYR A 20 -11.23 4.14 -4.08
N ASP A 21 -11.39 3.52 -5.24
CA ASP A 21 -11.76 4.21 -6.48
C ASP A 21 -13.26 4.52 -6.55
N ASP A 22 -14.12 3.65 -6.01
CA ASP A 22 -15.57 3.84 -6.03
C ASP A 22 -16.08 4.68 -4.85
N TYR A 23 -17.24 5.30 -5.07
CA TYR A 23 -17.91 6.10 -4.06
C TYR A 23 -18.48 5.24 -2.92
N ASP A 24 -18.74 3.96 -3.21
CA ASP A 24 -19.28 2.97 -2.28
C ASP A 24 -18.19 2.34 -1.39
N TYR A 25 -16.91 2.63 -1.65
CA TYR A 25 -15.75 2.10 -0.90
C TYR A 25 -15.70 0.57 -0.88
N CYS A 26 -16.14 -0.06 -1.97
CA CYS A 26 -16.26 -1.51 -2.08
C CYS A 26 -15.14 -2.09 -2.95
N ASN A 27 -14.74 -1.37 -4.00
CA ASN A 27 -13.93 -1.94 -5.07
C ASN A 27 -12.61 -1.19 -5.32
N ALA A 28 -11.63 -1.95 -5.78
CA ALA A 28 -10.31 -1.46 -6.21
C ALA A 28 -9.61 -0.54 -5.19
N PRO A 29 -9.36 -1.02 -3.96
CA PRO A 29 -8.59 -0.27 -3.01
C PRO A 29 -7.18 0.07 -3.50
N TYR A 30 -6.67 1.24 -3.10
CA TYR A 30 -5.32 1.65 -3.42
C TYR A 30 -4.64 2.44 -2.30
N LEU A 31 -3.33 2.27 -2.24
CA LEU A 31 -2.43 3.06 -1.42
C LEU A 31 -1.70 4.07 -2.31
N LEU A 32 -1.82 5.35 -1.97
CA LEU A 32 -1.11 6.43 -2.62
C LEU A 32 0.08 6.87 -1.76
N ILE A 33 1.29 6.82 -2.31
CA ILE A 33 2.53 7.20 -1.62
C ILE A 33 3.19 8.34 -2.40
N ILE A 34 3.55 9.41 -1.70
CA ILE A 34 4.17 10.62 -2.25
C ILE A 34 5.47 10.87 -1.49
N MET A 35 6.59 10.99 -2.20
CA MET A 35 7.85 11.43 -1.60
C MET A 35 7.81 12.94 -1.38
N LYS A 36 8.30 13.42 -0.24
CA LYS A 36 8.25 14.86 0.08
C LYS A 36 9.05 15.71 -0.89
N SER A 37 10.15 15.20 -1.44
CA SER A 37 11.01 15.88 -2.42
C SER A 37 10.38 15.98 -3.81
N THR A 38 9.46 15.08 -4.17
CA THR A 38 8.77 15.06 -5.47
C THR A 38 7.24 15.05 -5.30
N PRO A 39 6.64 16.15 -4.78
CA PRO A 39 5.23 16.17 -4.38
C PRO A 39 4.23 16.06 -5.54
N LYS A 40 4.68 16.18 -6.79
CA LYS A 40 3.87 16.01 -8.01
C LYS A 40 3.80 14.55 -8.48
N ALA A 41 4.67 13.70 -7.93
CA ALA A 41 4.75 12.30 -8.29
C ALA A 41 4.23 11.39 -7.18
N ALA A 42 3.65 10.26 -7.56
CA ALA A 42 3.17 9.28 -6.61
C ALA A 42 3.27 7.84 -7.12
N LEU A 43 3.47 6.92 -6.18
CA LEU A 43 3.16 5.51 -6.38
C LEU A 43 1.68 5.29 -6.04
N ARG A 44 0.95 4.71 -6.99
CA ARG A 44 -0.43 4.25 -6.80
C ARG A 44 -0.47 2.73 -6.81
N ILE A 45 -0.47 2.14 -5.63
CA ILE A 45 -0.44 0.70 -5.42
C ILE A 45 -1.87 0.21 -5.32
N ASN A 46 -2.34 -0.55 -6.30
CA ASN A 46 -3.71 -1.03 -6.37
C ASN A 46 -3.79 -2.45 -5.81
N PHE A 47 -4.85 -2.73 -5.06
CA PHE A 47 -5.12 -4.03 -4.48
C PHE A 47 -6.41 -4.54 -5.13
N PRO A 48 -6.34 -5.39 -6.16
CA PRO A 48 -7.52 -5.90 -6.88
C PRO A 48 -8.27 -6.96 -6.05
N ILE A 49 -8.82 -6.55 -4.91
CA ILE A 49 -9.54 -7.40 -3.96
C ILE A 49 -10.96 -6.85 -3.85
N ALA A 50 -11.96 -7.73 -3.99
CA ALA A 50 -13.36 -7.35 -4.17
C ALA A 50 -14.14 -7.10 -2.86
N GLU A 51 -13.62 -7.53 -1.71
CA GLU A 51 -14.36 -7.45 -0.45
C GLU A 51 -13.97 -6.26 0.44
N HIS A 52 -14.92 -5.84 1.29
CA HIS A 52 -14.87 -4.69 2.22
C HIS A 52 -13.65 -4.68 3.14
N PHE A 53 -12.52 -4.23 2.62
CA PHE A 53 -11.26 -4.48 3.28
C PHE A 53 -10.85 -3.43 4.34
N LEU A 54 -11.34 -2.18 4.29
CA LEU A 54 -10.46 -1.08 4.76
C LEU A 54 -11.03 -0.03 5.70
N LEU A 55 -12.03 -0.35 6.50
CA LEU A 55 -12.22 0.46 7.70
C LEU A 55 -11.92 -0.28 8.99
N ASN A 56 -12.17 -1.60 9.10
CA ASN A 56 -11.95 -2.32 10.37
C ASN A 56 -11.37 -3.74 10.27
N SER A 57 -11.40 -4.42 9.11
CA SER A 57 -11.16 -5.88 9.04
C SER A 57 -9.76 -6.28 8.57
N GLY A 58 -9.13 -5.54 7.64
CA GLY A 58 -7.79 -5.83 7.09
C GLY A 58 -7.71 -7.09 6.19
N LEU A 59 -6.54 -7.34 5.59
CA LEU A 59 -6.25 -8.54 4.78
C LEU A 59 -5.83 -9.71 5.67
N PRO A 60 -6.56 -10.83 5.72
CA PRO A 60 -5.99 -12.05 6.25
C PRO A 60 -4.80 -12.48 5.38
N ALA A 61 -3.67 -12.75 6.01
CA ALA A 61 -2.47 -13.27 5.35
C ALA A 61 -1.68 -14.17 6.30
N VAL A 62 -0.69 -14.88 5.76
CA VAL A 62 0.34 -15.55 6.56
C VAL A 62 1.69 -14.87 6.28
N PHE A 63 2.42 -14.55 7.33
CA PHE A 63 3.77 -13.99 7.23
C PHE A 63 4.69 -14.76 8.17
N GLN A 64 5.76 -15.34 7.62
CA GLN A 64 6.71 -16.17 8.38
C GLN A 64 6.01 -17.26 9.22
N GLY A 65 5.02 -17.95 8.61
CA GLY A 65 4.23 -19.01 9.25
C GLY A 65 3.20 -18.54 10.28
N LYS A 66 3.04 -17.22 10.50
CA LYS A 66 2.06 -16.66 11.45
C LYS A 66 0.89 -16.03 10.71
N LYS A 67 -0.33 -16.30 11.17
CA LYS A 67 -1.53 -15.60 10.71
C LYS A 67 -1.46 -14.13 11.13
N VAL A 68 -1.63 -13.24 10.17
CA VAL A 68 -1.60 -11.78 10.35
C VAL A 68 -2.77 -11.14 9.62
N VAL A 69 -3.11 -9.91 10.01
CA VAL A 69 -4.14 -9.11 9.37
C VAL A 69 -3.53 -7.80 8.89
N ILE A 70 -3.27 -7.69 7.59
CA ILE A 70 -2.62 -6.52 7.00
C ILE A 70 -3.62 -5.37 6.97
N ASN A 71 -3.34 -4.32 7.74
CA ASN A 71 -4.16 -3.13 7.77
C ASN A 71 -3.35 -1.95 7.23
N LEU A 72 -3.67 -1.52 6.00
CA LEU A 72 -2.98 -0.40 5.36
C LEU A 72 -3.26 0.95 6.02
N ASN A 73 -4.14 1.02 7.04
CA ASN A 73 -4.22 2.17 7.93
C ASN A 73 -3.09 2.20 9.00
N GLN A 74 -2.33 1.11 9.17
CA GLN A 74 -1.19 1.07 10.08
C GLN A 74 0.13 1.38 9.36
N PRO A 75 0.98 2.24 9.94
CA PRO A 75 2.21 2.68 9.29
C PRO A 75 3.24 1.55 9.10
N SER A 76 3.21 0.50 9.91
CA SER A 76 4.15 -0.63 9.85
C SER A 76 4.06 -1.42 8.54
N TYR A 77 2.85 -1.65 8.03
CA TYR A 77 2.66 -2.32 6.73
C TYR A 77 3.04 -1.38 5.57
N VAL A 78 2.68 -0.10 5.69
CA VAL A 78 3.04 0.92 4.71
C VAL A 78 4.56 1.10 4.61
N SER A 79 5.30 1.06 5.73
CA SER A 79 6.75 1.16 5.70
C SER A 79 7.41 -0.03 5.00
N GLN A 80 6.89 -1.26 5.19
CA GLN A 80 7.41 -2.44 4.49
C GLN A 80 7.21 -2.33 2.98
N ILE A 81 6.03 -1.87 2.55
CA ILE A 81 5.75 -1.63 1.13
C ILE A 81 6.68 -0.56 0.55
N ILE A 82 6.86 0.57 1.25
CA ILE A 82 7.77 1.63 0.80
C ILE A 82 9.21 1.11 0.69
N HIS A 83 9.69 0.41 1.71
CA HIS A 83 11.02 -0.19 1.73
C HIS A 83 11.24 -1.11 0.53
N HIS A 84 10.32 -2.06 0.31
CA HIS A 84 10.37 -2.98 -0.83
C HIS A 84 10.37 -2.25 -2.18
N CYS A 85 9.52 -1.24 -2.35
CA CYS A 85 9.49 -0.46 -3.60
C CYS A 85 10.82 0.27 -3.87
N ARG A 86 11.54 0.70 -2.82
CA ARG A 86 12.86 1.32 -2.99
C ARG A 86 13.93 0.31 -3.40
N GLU A 87 13.89 -0.90 -2.85
CA GLU A 87 14.87 -1.94 -3.15
C GLU A 87 14.71 -2.57 -4.54
N THR A 88 13.48 -2.57 -5.08
CA THR A 88 13.13 -3.25 -6.34
C THR A 88 13.09 -2.35 -7.58
N GLU A 89 13.76 -1.19 -7.57
CA GLU A 89 13.70 -0.17 -8.64
C GLU A 89 12.26 0.32 -8.95
N ASN A 90 11.34 0.12 -8.01
CA ASN A 90 9.98 0.63 -8.06
C ASN A 90 9.93 2.08 -7.60
N GLU A 91 10.83 2.89 -8.15
CA GLU A 91 11.00 4.28 -7.77
C GLU A 91 9.74 5.10 -8.07
N ILE A 92 9.48 6.06 -7.19
CA ILE A 92 8.48 7.09 -7.44
C ILE A 92 8.95 7.87 -8.66
N PRO A 93 8.11 8.04 -9.70
CA PRO A 93 8.50 8.75 -10.91
C PRO A 93 8.86 10.21 -10.59
N GLN A 94 9.43 10.93 -11.54
CA GLN A 94 9.69 12.36 -11.36
C GLN A 94 8.41 13.21 -11.47
N ASP A 95 7.40 12.73 -12.21
CA ASP A 95 6.08 13.34 -12.34
C ASP A 95 4.97 12.28 -12.58
N GLY A 96 3.72 12.60 -12.27
CA GLY A 96 2.57 11.73 -12.50
C GLY A 96 2.46 10.52 -11.56
N TYR A 97 1.85 9.43 -12.04
CA TYR A 97 1.60 8.22 -11.24
C TYR A 97 2.27 6.99 -11.86
N LYS A 98 3.04 6.25 -11.06
CA LYS A 98 3.42 4.87 -11.39
C LYS A 98 2.44 3.93 -10.68
N ARG A 99 1.74 3.09 -11.45
CA ARG A 99 0.80 2.11 -10.93
C ARG A 99 1.53 0.80 -10.65
N LEU A 100 1.28 0.23 -9.48
CA LEU A 100 1.81 -1.08 -9.08
C LEU A 100 0.70 -1.99 -8.57
N ASP A 101 0.95 -3.30 -8.59
CA ASP A 101 0.10 -4.31 -8.00
C ASP A 101 0.51 -4.56 -6.55
N GLY A 102 -0.38 -4.25 -5.61
CA GLY A 102 -0.15 -4.38 -4.19
C GLY A 102 -0.17 -5.82 -3.69
N ILE A 103 -0.88 -6.74 -4.35
CA ILE A 103 -0.88 -8.16 -4.02
C ILE A 103 0.47 -8.76 -4.37
N GLU A 104 0.99 -8.41 -5.55
CA GLU A 104 2.30 -8.88 -5.98
C GLU A 104 3.42 -8.34 -5.08
N ILE A 105 3.38 -7.05 -4.72
CA ILE A 105 4.34 -6.48 -3.76
C ILE A 105 4.31 -7.22 -2.42
N LEU A 106 3.11 -7.48 -1.86
CA LEU A 106 2.99 -8.18 -0.59
C LEU A 106 3.56 -9.60 -0.68
N LYS A 107 3.31 -10.32 -1.78
CA LYS A 107 3.91 -11.64 -2.04
C LYS A 107 5.43 -11.58 -2.09
N GLN A 108 5.99 -10.59 -2.79
CA GLN A 108 7.44 -10.39 -2.87
C GLN A 108 8.09 -10.06 -1.53
N ILE A 109 7.37 -9.36 -0.64
CA ILE A 109 7.80 -9.13 0.76
C ILE A 109 7.79 -10.44 1.58
N GLY A 110 7.03 -11.46 1.14
CA GLY A 110 6.91 -12.76 1.79
C GLY A 110 5.57 -12.99 2.48
N TYR A 111 4.54 -12.19 2.18
CA TYR A 111 3.18 -12.46 2.62
C TYR A 111 2.51 -13.50 1.71
N GLU A 112 1.97 -14.53 2.32
CA GLU A 112 1.06 -15.46 1.66
C GLU A 112 -0.36 -14.92 1.79
N ILE A 113 -0.92 -14.53 0.65
CA ILE A 113 -2.29 -14.01 0.58
C ILE A 113 -3.18 -15.19 0.17
N PRO A 114 -4.15 -15.60 1.00
CA PRO A 114 -5.12 -16.58 0.60
C PRO A 114 -5.85 -16.04 -0.62
N LEU A 115 -5.81 -16.80 -1.72
CA LEU A 115 -6.69 -16.53 -2.85
C LEU A 115 -8.12 -16.71 -2.34
N SER A 116 -8.83 -15.63 -2.07
CA SER A 116 -10.27 -15.69 -1.84
C SER A 116 -10.92 -16.08 -3.17
N CYS A 117 -11.59 -17.24 -3.15
CA CYS A 117 -12.44 -17.80 -4.21
C CYS A 117 -13.54 -16.85 -4.67
#